data_AF-A0A3D2WMN1-F1
#
_entry.id   AF-A0A3D2WMN1-F1
#
_cell.length_a   1.000
_cell.length_b   1.000
_cell.length_c   1.000
_cell.angle_alpha   90.00
_cell.angle_beta   90.00
_cell.angle_gamma   90.00
#
_symmetry.space_group_name_H-M   'P 1'
#
loop_
_entity.id
_entity.type
_entity.pdbx_description
1 polymer ?
#
loop_
_entity_poly.entity_id
_entity_poly.type
_entity_poly.pdbx_seq_one_letter_code
_entity_poly.pdbx_strand_id
1 'polypeptide(L)'
;KSTGKGAVILPHGVLFRGNAEARIRENIIKQGYIQGIIGLPANLFYGTGIPACIIVIDKEHAQSRNEIFMIDASKGFMKDGNKNRLRSQDIHKIVDVFTKQIALPRYSRMVPLSEIASNDYNLNIPRYIDSSEAEDLHDLSAHLQGGIPNKDIDALDQYWQVFPSIRASLFAPARPGYTNALVKAADVKTTILEHEEFKAFATASLAPFKQWCEVVNLKEITPEDTPKNMIYSISEELLSRYADSALVSQYNIYQILMDYWADTMQDDVYVLLQDGWAGGKTLRELVAKKGEKLKETPDIVLGKTKYKAEIIPPLLIKQVYFPQEITHFEQLQSELDSITQNLESTIEEHSGDDGLLSDAMNDKDKVTKASVTARLKDATDAEEKKVLKAVKTLFDAETQAKKALKEAEDALNLAVVKKYPTLQEAELKSLIVNGKWLATLETNIKAEIERVTQQLANRVKELEERYAEPLPEITATIASYSEKVAGHLKAMGLAL
;
A
#
# COMPACT_ATOMS: atom_id res chain seq x y z
N LYS A 1 13.67 34.23 -30.22
CA LYS A 1 12.38 34.36 -30.96
C LYS A 1 11.36 34.99 -30.02
N SER A 2 10.41 35.79 -30.54
CA SER A 2 9.35 36.44 -29.75
C SER A 2 8.32 35.45 -29.18
N THR A 3 8.17 34.27 -29.79
CA THR A 3 7.33 33.16 -29.33
C THR A 3 8.12 32.06 -28.61
N GLY A 4 9.32 32.39 -28.12
CA GLY A 4 10.19 31.42 -27.47
C GLY A 4 9.64 31.02 -26.10
N LYS A 5 9.60 29.71 -25.85
CA LYS A 5 9.28 29.11 -24.56
C LYS A 5 10.48 28.37 -24.00
N GLY A 6 10.60 28.27 -22.69
CA GLY A 6 11.66 27.53 -22.02
C GLY A 6 11.29 27.20 -20.59
N ALA A 7 11.85 26.11 -20.07
CA ALA A 7 11.73 25.74 -18.67
C ALA A 7 13.15 25.60 -18.10
N VAL A 8 13.42 26.29 -16.99
CA VAL A 8 14.76 26.30 -16.36
C VAL A 8 14.64 25.82 -14.92
N ILE A 9 15.45 24.82 -14.56
CA ILE A 9 15.55 24.30 -13.20
C ILE A 9 16.60 25.11 -12.45
N LEU A 10 16.21 25.70 -11.31
CA LEU A 10 17.07 26.55 -10.48
C LEU A 10 16.86 26.25 -8.99
N PRO A 11 17.84 26.54 -8.12
CA PRO A 11 17.62 26.55 -6.67
C PRO A 11 16.64 27.67 -6.27
N HIS A 12 15.88 27.49 -5.18
CA HIS A 12 14.90 28.49 -4.71
C HIS A 12 15.50 29.89 -4.45
N GLY A 13 16.82 30.00 -4.20
CA GLY A 13 17.47 31.28 -3.91
C GLY A 13 17.18 32.37 -4.95
N VAL A 14 17.08 32.03 -6.23
CA VAL A 14 16.80 33.01 -7.31
C VAL A 14 15.45 33.72 -7.14
N LEU A 15 14.51 33.08 -6.43
CA LEU A 15 13.16 33.60 -6.22
C LEU A 15 13.12 34.74 -5.20
N PHE A 16 14.06 34.79 -4.26
CA PHE A 16 13.96 35.70 -3.11
C PHE A 16 15.25 36.43 -2.71
N ARG A 17 16.42 36.01 -3.20
CA ARG A 17 17.69 36.70 -2.88
C ARG A 17 17.64 38.17 -3.33
N GLY A 18 18.30 39.02 -2.55
CA GLY A 18 18.32 40.48 -2.69
C GLY A 18 19.32 40.99 -3.73
N ASN A 19 19.67 42.27 -3.63
CA ASN A 19 20.74 42.94 -4.39
C ASN A 19 20.57 42.81 -5.92
N ALA A 20 21.62 42.37 -6.62
CA ALA A 20 21.62 42.25 -8.07
C ALA A 20 20.56 41.26 -8.58
N GLU A 21 20.34 40.14 -7.88
CA GLU A 21 19.34 39.14 -8.26
C GLU A 21 17.91 39.69 -8.14
N ALA A 22 17.64 40.56 -7.15
CA ALA A 22 16.35 41.23 -7.03
C ALA A 22 16.05 42.14 -8.23
N ARG A 23 17.03 42.93 -8.68
CA ARG A 23 16.87 43.80 -9.87
C ARG A 23 16.64 42.98 -11.15
N ILE A 24 17.35 41.86 -11.30
CA ILE A 24 17.16 40.94 -12.44
C ILE A 24 15.74 40.36 -12.41
N ARG A 25 15.31 39.84 -11.25
CA ARG A 25 13.99 39.25 -11.05
C ARG A 25 12.88 40.24 -11.34
N GLU A 26 12.95 41.44 -10.77
CA GLU A 26 11.98 42.53 -11.01
C GLU A 26 11.86 42.86 -12.51
N ASN A 27 12.99 42.99 -13.22
CA ASN A 27 12.98 43.28 -14.64
C ASN A 27 12.34 42.16 -15.48
N ILE A 28 12.64 40.90 -15.18
CA ILE A 28 12.05 39.74 -15.89
C ILE A 28 10.54 39.65 -15.63
N ILE A 29 10.10 39.92 -14.39
CA ILE A 29 8.68 39.96 -14.01
C ILE A 29 7.96 41.09 -14.77
N LYS A 30 8.51 42.31 -14.78
CA LYS A 30 7.93 43.47 -15.46
C LYS A 30 7.84 43.30 -16.98
N GLN A 31 8.75 42.52 -17.58
CA GLN A 31 8.68 42.14 -18.99
C GLN A 31 7.62 41.07 -19.27
N GLY A 32 7.00 40.50 -18.21
CA GLY A 32 5.98 39.47 -18.29
C GLY A 32 6.52 38.13 -18.76
N TYR A 33 7.82 37.87 -18.65
CA TYR A 33 8.45 36.67 -19.23
C TYR A 33 8.19 35.39 -18.44
N ILE A 34 7.97 35.48 -17.13
CA ILE A 34 7.66 34.32 -16.30
C ILE A 34 6.18 33.98 -16.49
N GLN A 35 5.91 32.79 -17.02
CA GLN A 35 4.55 32.25 -17.12
C GLN A 35 4.14 31.59 -15.80
N GLY A 36 5.07 30.88 -15.16
CA GLY A 36 4.79 30.23 -13.89
C GLY A 36 6.03 29.64 -13.22
N ILE A 37 5.82 29.20 -11.98
CA ILE A 37 6.86 28.71 -11.08
C ILE A 37 6.35 27.42 -10.44
N ILE A 38 7.15 26.37 -10.49
CA ILE A 38 6.83 25.06 -9.92
C ILE A 38 7.88 24.74 -8.86
N GLY A 39 7.50 24.74 -7.59
CA GLY A 39 8.34 24.28 -6.49
C GLY A 39 8.41 22.75 -6.46
N LEU A 40 9.61 22.20 -6.45
CA LEU A 40 9.84 20.76 -6.42
C LEU A 40 10.22 20.28 -5.01
N PRO A 41 10.04 18.98 -4.72
CA PRO A 41 10.53 18.38 -3.49
C PRO A 41 12.03 18.60 -3.24
N ALA A 42 12.39 18.63 -1.95
CA ALA A 42 13.79 18.55 -1.52
C ALA A 42 14.39 17.18 -1.88
N ASN A 43 15.73 17.04 -1.81
CA ASN A 43 16.44 15.76 -2.00
C ASN A 43 16.18 15.04 -3.34
N LEU A 44 15.77 15.73 -4.41
CA LEU A 44 15.59 15.14 -5.74
C LEU A 44 16.90 14.91 -6.50
N PHE A 45 17.88 15.79 -6.33
CA PHE A 45 19.11 15.79 -7.13
C PHE A 45 20.27 15.07 -6.44
N TYR A 46 21.16 14.48 -7.23
CA TYR A 46 22.45 14.01 -6.75
C TYR A 46 23.33 15.21 -6.36
N GLY A 47 24.10 15.07 -5.27
CA GLY A 47 25.05 16.09 -4.82
C GLY A 47 24.48 17.25 -3.98
N THR A 48 23.16 17.40 -3.85
CA THR A 48 22.55 18.39 -2.94
C THR A 48 21.20 17.91 -2.39
N GLY A 49 20.84 18.36 -1.19
CA GLY A 49 19.53 18.15 -0.59
C GLY A 49 18.56 19.33 -0.74
N ILE A 50 19.04 20.44 -1.31
CA ILE A 50 18.30 21.70 -1.41
C ILE A 50 17.12 21.52 -2.39
N PRO A 51 15.91 22.03 -2.07
CA PRO A 51 14.79 22.05 -3.00
C PRO A 51 15.07 22.94 -4.22
N ALA A 52 14.56 22.52 -5.37
CA ALA A 52 14.66 23.25 -6.62
C ALA A 52 13.28 23.73 -7.08
N CYS A 53 13.26 24.71 -7.98
CA CYS A 53 12.07 25.15 -8.67
C CYS A 53 12.28 25.12 -10.18
N ILE A 54 11.21 24.96 -10.93
CA ILE A 54 11.16 25.17 -12.37
C ILE A 54 10.56 26.54 -12.62
N ILE A 55 11.28 27.41 -13.32
CA ILE A 55 10.73 28.66 -13.85
C ILE A 55 10.38 28.42 -15.32
N VAL A 56 9.10 28.55 -15.63
CA VAL A 56 8.59 28.45 -17.00
C VAL A 56 8.55 29.87 -17.59
N ILE A 57 9.31 30.05 -18.66
CA ILE A 57 9.44 31.29 -19.40
C ILE A 57 8.65 31.16 -20.69
N ASP A 58 7.76 32.09 -20.94
CA ASP A 58 7.01 32.17 -22.19
C ASP A 58 6.98 33.64 -22.67
N LYS A 59 7.65 33.91 -23.80
CA LYS A 59 7.64 35.25 -24.40
C LYS A 59 6.38 35.52 -25.22
N GLU A 60 5.64 34.48 -25.57
CA GLU A 60 4.34 34.60 -26.21
C GLU A 60 3.37 35.28 -25.23
N HIS A 61 2.68 36.33 -25.69
CA HIS A 61 1.76 37.15 -24.88
C HIS A 61 2.35 37.77 -23.60
N ALA A 62 3.69 37.89 -23.50
CA ALA A 62 4.33 38.42 -22.31
C ALA A 62 3.87 39.86 -21.96
N GLN A 63 3.60 40.70 -22.95
CA GLN A 63 3.18 42.09 -22.75
C GLN A 63 1.79 42.24 -22.10
N SER A 64 0.95 41.22 -22.20
CA SER A 64 -0.39 41.20 -21.59
C SER A 64 -0.45 40.39 -20.29
N ARG A 65 0.69 39.82 -19.84
CA ARG A 65 0.73 38.94 -18.67
C ARG A 65 0.80 39.76 -17.38
N ASN A 66 -0.27 39.72 -16.61
CA ASN A 66 -0.42 40.45 -15.34
C ASN A 66 -0.43 39.54 -14.11
N GLU A 67 -0.17 38.24 -14.29
CA GLU A 67 -0.22 37.24 -13.24
C GLU A 67 0.85 36.15 -13.49
N ILE A 68 1.27 35.47 -12.42
CA ILE A 68 2.20 34.34 -12.48
C ILE A 68 1.51 33.13 -11.84
N PHE A 69 1.48 32.01 -12.55
CA PHE A 69 0.91 30.77 -12.01
C PHE A 69 1.94 30.05 -11.15
N MET A 70 1.63 29.82 -9.88
CA MET A 70 2.53 29.15 -8.93
C MET A 70 1.98 27.79 -8.52
N ILE A 71 2.87 26.80 -8.42
CA ILE A 71 2.58 25.45 -7.93
C ILE A 71 3.60 25.10 -6.84
N ASP A 72 3.11 24.64 -5.68
CA ASP A 72 3.91 23.98 -4.65
C ASP A 72 3.74 22.46 -4.74
N ALA A 73 4.64 21.78 -5.46
CA ALA A 73 4.69 20.33 -5.55
C ALA A 73 5.66 19.70 -4.53
N SER A 74 6.12 20.45 -3.53
CA SER A 74 7.16 20.00 -2.59
C SER A 74 6.81 18.73 -1.80
N LYS A 75 5.51 18.46 -1.60
CA LYS A 75 4.99 17.28 -0.90
C LYS A 75 4.73 16.06 -1.81
N GLY A 76 4.72 16.23 -3.14
CA GLY A 76 4.43 15.17 -4.10
C GLY A 76 5.67 14.37 -4.46
N PHE A 77 6.01 13.35 -3.68
CA PHE A 77 7.13 12.44 -3.96
C PHE A 77 6.97 11.10 -3.22
N MET A 78 7.78 10.11 -3.61
CA MET A 78 8.08 8.95 -2.79
C MET A 78 9.52 9.00 -2.29
N LYS A 79 9.75 8.51 -1.08
CA LYS A 79 11.11 8.30 -0.57
C LYS A 79 11.74 7.11 -1.31
N ASP A 80 12.99 7.28 -1.70
CA ASP A 80 13.82 6.30 -2.38
C ASP A 80 15.21 6.31 -1.74
N GLY A 81 15.34 5.53 -0.66
CA GLY A 81 16.51 5.57 0.23
C GLY A 81 16.70 6.95 0.88
N ASN A 82 17.85 7.57 0.61
CA ASN A 82 18.18 8.92 1.08
C ASN A 82 17.74 10.04 0.12
N LYS A 83 17.05 9.69 -0.97
CA LYS A 83 16.56 10.62 -1.98
C LYS A 83 15.04 10.57 -2.08
N ASN A 84 14.51 11.60 -2.73
CA ASN A 84 13.11 11.64 -3.12
C ASN A 84 13.03 11.39 -4.62
N ARG A 85 11.97 10.71 -5.05
CA ARG A 85 11.67 10.44 -6.46
C ARG A 85 10.26 10.96 -6.77
N LEU A 86 10.12 11.67 -7.88
CA LEU A 86 8.81 12.01 -8.43
C LEU A 86 8.21 10.74 -9.05
N ARG A 87 7.00 10.39 -8.63
CA ARG A 87 6.24 9.31 -9.26
C ARG A 87 5.61 9.80 -10.55
N SER A 88 5.15 8.87 -11.40
CA SER A 88 4.46 9.19 -12.64
C SER A 88 3.23 10.09 -12.38
N GLN A 89 2.49 9.81 -11.31
CA GLN A 89 1.35 10.65 -10.88
C GLN A 89 1.73 12.06 -10.46
N ASP A 90 2.88 12.25 -9.80
CA ASP A 90 3.31 13.57 -9.32
C ASP A 90 3.64 14.45 -10.52
N ILE A 91 4.34 13.89 -11.51
CA ILE A 91 4.68 14.56 -12.77
C ILE A 91 3.41 14.91 -13.54
N HIS A 92 2.51 13.94 -13.71
CA HIS A 92 1.27 14.13 -14.47
C HIS A 92 0.40 15.23 -13.84
N LYS A 93 0.17 15.18 -12.52
CA LYS A 93 -0.57 16.21 -11.79
C LYS A 93 0.04 17.60 -11.95
N ILE A 94 1.37 17.74 -11.87
CA ILE A 94 2.05 19.02 -12.09
C ILE A 94 1.75 19.55 -13.50
N VAL A 95 1.89 18.70 -14.52
CA VAL A 95 1.67 19.08 -15.92
C VAL A 95 0.21 19.45 -16.17
N ASP A 96 -0.73 18.67 -15.67
CA ASP A 96 -2.16 18.94 -15.77
C ASP A 96 -2.53 20.29 -15.14
N VAL A 97 -2.15 20.48 -13.88
CA VAL A 97 -2.45 21.69 -13.11
C VAL A 97 -1.82 22.91 -13.76
N PHE A 98 -0.58 22.79 -14.25
CA PHE A 98 0.12 23.88 -14.93
C PHE A 98 -0.53 24.24 -16.26
N THR A 99 -0.81 23.25 -17.10
CA THR A 99 -1.31 23.45 -18.47
C THR A 99 -2.74 23.97 -18.46
N LYS A 100 -3.58 23.46 -17.54
CA LYS A 100 -4.98 23.87 -17.39
C LYS A 100 -5.15 25.07 -16.43
N GLN A 101 -4.07 25.52 -15.79
CA GLN A 101 -4.05 26.61 -14.80
C GLN A 101 -5.07 26.44 -13.67
N ILE A 102 -5.20 25.21 -13.16
CA ILE A 102 -6.19 24.86 -12.14
C ILE A 102 -5.74 25.38 -10.78
N ALA A 103 -6.54 26.22 -10.13
CA ALA A 103 -6.30 26.65 -8.75
C ALA A 103 -6.73 25.55 -7.76
N LEU A 104 -5.77 25.01 -7.01
CA LEU A 104 -6.00 23.98 -6.00
C LEU A 104 -5.57 24.50 -4.63
N PRO A 105 -6.44 24.44 -3.60
CA PRO A 105 -6.07 24.85 -2.25
C PRO A 105 -4.76 24.22 -1.79
N ARG A 106 -3.87 25.03 -1.20
CA ARG A 106 -2.56 24.61 -0.67
C ARG A 106 -1.58 24.02 -1.71
N TYR A 107 -1.90 24.03 -2.99
CA TYR A 107 -1.08 23.41 -4.04
C TYR A 107 -0.80 24.35 -5.21
N SER A 108 -1.78 25.10 -5.72
CA SER A 108 -1.57 25.99 -6.86
C SER A 108 -2.43 27.25 -6.77
N ARG A 109 -1.88 28.37 -7.24
CA ARG A 109 -2.54 29.67 -7.22
C ARG A 109 -2.07 30.55 -8.37
N MET A 110 -3.00 31.25 -9.00
CA MET A 110 -2.68 32.37 -9.88
C MET A 110 -2.42 33.61 -9.03
N VAL A 111 -1.23 34.19 -9.12
CA VAL A 111 -0.80 35.31 -8.28
C VAL A 111 -0.70 36.59 -9.13
N PRO A 112 -1.49 37.64 -8.83
CA PRO A 112 -1.41 38.90 -9.53
C PRO A 112 -0.07 39.62 -9.36
N LEU A 113 0.41 40.30 -10.41
CA LEU A 113 1.64 41.09 -10.34
C LEU A 113 1.55 42.22 -9.30
N SER A 114 0.36 42.72 -8.99
CA SER A 114 0.14 43.72 -7.93
C SER A 114 0.48 43.17 -6.54
N GLU A 115 0.09 41.93 -6.25
CA GLU A 115 0.46 41.21 -5.01
C GLU A 115 1.95 40.87 -4.99
N ILE A 116 2.54 40.60 -6.15
CA ILE A 116 3.99 40.36 -6.26
C ILE A 116 4.77 41.65 -6.02
N ALA A 117 4.29 42.79 -6.54
CA ALA A 117 4.90 44.10 -6.35
C ALA A 117 4.81 44.56 -4.88
N SER A 118 3.71 44.30 -4.17
CA SER A 118 3.60 44.60 -2.73
C SER A 118 4.51 43.74 -1.86
N ASN A 119 4.98 42.59 -2.38
CA ASN A 119 5.96 41.71 -1.75
C ASN A 119 7.39 41.95 -2.25
N ASP A 120 7.73 43.16 -2.71
CA ASP A 120 9.07 43.53 -3.22
C ASP A 120 9.58 42.62 -4.34
N TYR A 121 8.67 42.16 -5.19
CA TYR A 121 8.95 41.20 -6.27
C TYR A 121 9.55 39.87 -5.78
N ASN A 122 9.31 39.48 -4.52
CA ASN A 122 9.80 38.25 -3.92
C ASN A 122 8.93 37.06 -4.35
N LEU A 123 9.48 36.13 -5.13
CA LEU A 123 8.74 34.97 -5.68
C LEU A 123 8.80 33.73 -4.78
N ASN A 124 9.11 33.87 -3.49
CA ASN A 124 9.14 32.73 -2.58
C ASN A 124 7.75 32.10 -2.44
N ILE A 125 7.59 30.86 -2.89
CA ILE A 125 6.30 30.17 -3.02
C ILE A 125 5.46 30.18 -1.72
N PRO A 126 6.04 29.92 -0.52
CA PRO A 126 5.29 29.95 0.75
C PRO A 126 4.66 31.30 1.11
N ARG A 127 5.03 32.41 0.43
CA ARG A 127 4.36 33.70 0.61
C ARG A 127 2.98 33.76 -0.05
N TYR A 128 2.75 32.90 -1.04
CA TYR A 128 1.57 32.92 -1.88
C TYR A 128 0.69 31.69 -1.71
N ILE A 129 1.30 30.55 -1.34
CA ILE A 129 0.66 29.26 -1.14
C ILE A 129 1.06 28.75 0.24
N ASP A 130 0.11 28.70 1.16
CA ASP A 130 0.30 28.02 2.43
C ASP A 130 0.04 26.53 2.26
N SER A 131 1.11 25.73 2.25
CA SER A 131 1.06 24.28 2.14
C SER A 131 1.09 23.56 3.50
N SER A 132 1.05 24.31 4.61
CA SER A 132 1.06 23.75 5.95
C SER A 132 -0.23 22.96 6.23
N GLU A 133 -0.12 21.93 7.07
CA GLU A 133 -1.28 21.22 7.57
C GLU A 133 -1.86 21.99 8.76
N ALA A 134 -3.19 21.98 8.87
CA ALA A 134 -3.83 22.59 10.02
C ALA A 134 -3.40 21.82 11.28
N GLU A 135 -2.99 22.55 12.31
CA GLU A 135 -2.66 21.93 13.60
C GLU A 135 -3.89 21.19 14.15
N ASP A 136 -3.67 19.96 14.61
CA ASP A 136 -4.70 19.15 15.25
C ASP A 136 -4.88 19.63 16.71
N LEU A 137 -5.69 20.67 16.87
CA LEU A 137 -5.88 21.34 18.16
C LEU A 137 -6.81 20.55 19.07
N HIS A 138 -6.26 20.02 20.16
CA HIS A 138 -7.01 19.36 21.22
C HIS A 138 -7.98 20.32 21.91
N ASP A 139 -9.17 19.81 22.23
CA ASP A 139 -10.20 20.57 22.94
C ASP A 139 -10.16 20.28 24.45
N LEU A 140 -9.88 21.32 25.24
CA LEU A 140 -9.80 21.21 26.70
C LEU A 140 -11.15 20.85 27.32
N SER A 141 -12.25 21.35 26.77
CA SER A 141 -13.59 21.10 27.30
C SER A 141 -14.03 19.67 27.01
N ALA A 142 -13.65 19.11 25.85
CA ALA A 142 -13.80 17.68 25.55
C ALA A 142 -13.03 16.81 26.55
N HIS A 143 -11.77 17.13 26.88
CA HIS A 143 -11.01 16.39 27.91
C HIS A 143 -11.63 16.50 29.31
N LEU A 144 -12.23 17.64 29.65
CA LEU A 144 -12.81 17.87 30.98
C LEU A 144 -14.21 17.29 31.15
N GLN A 145 -15.00 17.18 30.08
CA GLN A 145 -16.44 16.87 30.18
C GLN A 145 -16.89 15.79 29.19
N GLY A 146 -15.98 15.20 28.41
CA GLY A 146 -16.27 14.20 27.38
C GLY A 146 -16.90 14.78 26.13
N GLY A 147 -17.05 13.95 25.10
CA GLY A 147 -17.63 14.31 23.80
C GLY A 147 -16.62 14.89 22.82
N ILE A 148 -16.77 14.52 21.56
CA ILE A 148 -15.91 14.93 20.44
C ILE A 148 -16.39 16.29 19.91
N PRO A 149 -15.52 17.28 19.75
CA PRO A 149 -15.88 18.58 19.16
C PRO A 149 -16.43 18.43 17.74
N ASN A 150 -17.54 19.11 17.43
CA ASN A 150 -18.14 19.03 16.09
C ASN A 150 -17.18 19.50 14.99
N LYS A 151 -16.31 20.48 15.27
CA LYS A 151 -15.29 20.96 14.33
C LYS A 151 -14.36 19.84 13.83
N ASP A 152 -14.04 18.86 14.68
CA ASP A 152 -13.09 17.79 14.36
C ASP A 152 -13.77 16.73 13.49
N ILE A 153 -15.06 16.51 13.71
CA ILE A 153 -15.90 15.67 12.86
C ILE A 153 -16.13 16.37 11.52
N ASP A 154 -16.52 17.66 11.52
CA ASP A 154 -16.81 18.42 10.31
C ASP A 154 -15.57 18.65 9.44
N ALA A 155 -14.35 18.59 10.01
CA ALA A 155 -13.11 18.58 9.23
C ALA A 155 -13.01 17.39 8.24
N LEU A 156 -13.81 16.34 8.45
CA LEU A 156 -13.94 15.17 7.57
C LEU A 156 -15.10 15.30 6.56
N ASP A 157 -15.63 16.51 6.32
CA ASP A 157 -16.81 16.74 5.48
C ASP A 157 -16.73 16.05 4.11
N GLN A 158 -15.55 16.03 3.46
CA GLN A 158 -15.38 15.33 2.18
C GLN A 158 -15.84 13.87 2.22
N TYR A 159 -15.66 13.18 3.36
CA TYR A 159 -16.13 11.82 3.57
C TYR A 159 -17.63 11.80 3.86
N TRP A 160 -18.14 12.75 4.64
CA TRP A 160 -19.56 12.80 5.02
C TRP A 160 -20.50 13.17 3.88
N GLN A 161 -20.00 13.88 2.86
CA GLN A 161 -20.74 14.09 1.61
C GLN A 161 -20.99 12.78 0.86
N VAL A 162 -20.09 11.81 1.00
CA VAL A 162 -20.22 10.47 0.39
C VAL A 162 -20.88 9.47 1.34
N PHE A 163 -20.63 9.62 2.65
CA PHE A 163 -21.03 8.69 3.70
C PHE A 163 -21.92 9.31 4.79
N PRO A 164 -23.05 9.96 4.46
CA PRO A 164 -23.91 10.59 5.45
C PRO A 164 -24.52 9.59 6.43
N SER A 165 -24.82 8.36 6.00
CA SER A 165 -25.44 7.34 6.85
C SER A 165 -24.42 6.76 7.83
N ILE A 166 -23.19 6.50 7.37
CA ILE A 166 -22.09 6.07 8.25
C ILE A 166 -21.81 7.11 9.33
N ARG A 167 -21.81 8.40 8.98
CA ARG A 167 -21.68 9.48 9.98
C ARG A 167 -22.75 9.35 11.07
N ALA A 168 -24.00 9.13 10.70
CA ALA A 168 -25.11 8.96 11.65
C ALA A 168 -25.01 7.68 12.48
N SER A 169 -24.39 6.61 11.95
CA SER A 169 -24.13 5.38 12.71
C SER A 169 -22.97 5.50 13.69
N LEU A 170 -21.98 6.35 13.39
CA LEU A 170 -20.80 6.53 14.25
C LEU A 170 -21.02 7.55 15.36
N PHE A 171 -21.95 8.49 15.17
CA PHE A 171 -22.01 9.70 15.97
C PHE A 171 -23.44 10.12 16.31
N ALA A 172 -23.65 10.59 17.55
CA ALA A 172 -24.91 11.19 18.00
C ALA A 172 -24.70 12.54 18.72
N PRO A 173 -25.62 13.51 18.58
CA PRO A 173 -25.53 14.78 19.29
C PRO A 173 -25.40 14.58 20.81
N ALA A 174 -24.49 15.33 21.43
CA ALA A 174 -24.30 15.35 22.88
C ALA A 174 -24.73 16.71 23.44
N ARG A 175 -23.79 17.48 24.01
CA ARG A 175 -24.00 18.87 24.43
C ARG A 175 -23.75 19.84 23.27
N PRO A 176 -24.20 21.11 23.33
CA PRO A 176 -23.99 22.08 22.26
C PRO A 176 -22.52 22.19 21.82
N GLY A 177 -22.26 21.92 20.55
CA GLY A 177 -20.90 21.93 19.96
C GLY A 177 -20.13 20.61 20.04
N TYR A 178 -20.71 19.56 20.64
CA TYR A 178 -20.06 18.27 20.85
C TYR A 178 -20.98 17.10 20.47
N THR A 179 -20.34 15.98 20.17
CA THR A 179 -20.96 14.76 19.66
C THR A 179 -20.36 13.55 20.36
N ASN A 180 -21.18 12.55 20.68
CA ASN A 180 -20.71 11.29 21.26
C ASN A 180 -20.42 10.29 20.15
N ALA A 181 -19.35 9.51 20.31
CA ALA A 181 -19.15 8.31 19.54
C ALA A 181 -20.16 7.24 19.97
N LEU A 182 -20.75 6.55 18.99
CA LEU A 182 -21.68 5.43 19.20
C LEU A 182 -20.97 4.07 19.15
N VAL A 183 -19.74 4.06 18.65
CA VAL A 183 -18.93 2.87 18.40
C VAL A 183 -17.57 3.07 19.06
N LYS A 184 -17.07 2.03 19.73
CA LYS A 184 -15.75 2.05 20.35
C LYS A 184 -14.65 2.06 19.29
N ALA A 185 -13.51 2.69 19.58
CA ALA A 185 -12.33 2.73 18.72
C ALA A 185 -11.96 1.41 18.03
N ALA A 186 -12.05 0.29 18.75
CA ALA A 186 -11.72 -1.03 18.23
C ALA A 186 -12.67 -1.49 17.09
N ASP A 187 -13.93 -1.07 17.13
CA ASP A 187 -14.99 -1.53 16.25
C ASP A 187 -15.25 -0.57 15.07
N VAL A 188 -14.78 0.68 15.15
CA VAL A 188 -14.98 1.73 14.12
C VAL A 188 -14.68 1.21 12.71
N LYS A 189 -13.53 0.55 12.52
CA LYS A 189 -13.12 0.04 11.21
C LYS A 189 -14.12 -0.98 10.68
N THR A 190 -14.48 -1.97 11.50
CA THR A 190 -15.41 -3.04 11.13
C THR A 190 -16.79 -2.45 10.81
N THR A 191 -17.29 -1.52 11.63
CA THR A 191 -18.56 -0.84 11.39
C THR A 191 -18.59 -0.13 10.03
N ILE A 192 -17.52 0.60 9.67
CA ILE A 192 -17.47 1.31 8.38
C ILE A 192 -17.41 0.31 7.21
N LEU A 193 -16.59 -0.73 7.30
CA LEU A 193 -16.41 -1.72 6.23
C LEU A 193 -17.65 -2.59 5.99
N GLU A 194 -18.40 -2.90 7.04
CA GLU A 194 -19.62 -3.71 6.94
C GLU A 194 -20.84 -2.91 6.52
N HIS A 195 -20.77 -1.57 6.56
CA HIS A 195 -21.89 -0.68 6.22
C HIS A 195 -22.23 -0.71 4.73
N GLU A 196 -23.52 -0.76 4.40
CA GLU A 196 -24.01 -0.86 3.02
C GLU A 196 -23.59 0.33 2.14
N GLU A 197 -23.57 1.54 2.70
CA GLU A 197 -23.11 2.75 2.00
C GLU A 197 -21.64 2.63 1.54
N PHE A 198 -20.78 1.97 2.33
CA PHE A 198 -19.40 1.71 1.93
C PHE A 198 -19.33 0.63 0.84
N LYS A 199 -20.07 -0.48 0.98
CA LYS A 199 -20.11 -1.54 -0.06
C LYS A 199 -20.60 -0.98 -1.41
N ALA A 200 -21.59 -0.10 -1.37
CA ALA A 200 -22.11 0.60 -2.54
C ALA A 200 -21.04 1.52 -3.15
N PHE A 201 -20.35 2.32 -2.33
CA PHE A 201 -19.24 3.17 -2.78
C PHE A 201 -18.09 2.36 -3.39
N ALA A 202 -17.68 1.26 -2.76
CA ALA A 202 -16.59 0.42 -3.27
C ALA A 202 -16.95 -0.20 -4.64
N THR A 203 -18.21 -0.63 -4.80
CA THR A 203 -18.73 -1.13 -6.08
C THR A 203 -18.76 -0.03 -7.14
N ALA A 204 -19.24 1.15 -6.79
CA ALA A 204 -19.32 2.30 -7.71
C ALA A 204 -17.93 2.80 -8.11
N SER A 205 -16.98 2.85 -7.17
CA SER A 205 -15.58 3.28 -7.41
C SER A 205 -14.80 2.32 -8.31
N LEU A 206 -15.24 1.07 -8.41
CA LEU A 206 -14.64 0.07 -9.32
C LEU A 206 -15.28 0.08 -10.71
N ALA A 207 -16.47 0.65 -10.87
CA ALA A 207 -17.18 0.66 -12.15
C ALA A 207 -16.39 1.35 -13.28
N PRO A 208 -15.71 2.50 -13.08
CA PRO A 208 -14.91 3.12 -14.13
C PRO A 208 -13.77 2.22 -14.62
N PHE A 209 -13.11 1.47 -13.73
CA PHE A 209 -12.11 0.48 -14.12
C PHE A 209 -12.71 -0.66 -14.95
N LYS A 210 -13.88 -1.20 -14.57
CA LYS A 210 -14.55 -2.25 -15.36
C LYS A 210 -14.90 -1.76 -16.77
N GLN A 211 -15.41 -0.54 -16.90
CA GLN A 211 -15.67 0.07 -18.20
C GLN A 211 -14.38 0.30 -19.00
N TRP A 212 -13.29 0.67 -18.32
CA TRP A 212 -11.97 0.77 -18.96
C TRP A 212 -11.53 -0.56 -19.55
N CYS A 213 -11.68 -1.67 -18.83
CA CYS A 213 -11.36 -3.01 -19.32
C CYS A 213 -12.11 -3.41 -20.60
N GLU A 214 -13.33 -2.90 -20.81
CA GLU A 214 -14.13 -3.18 -22.01
C GLU A 214 -13.65 -2.40 -23.24
N VAL A 215 -13.07 -1.21 -23.03
CA VAL A 215 -12.60 -0.33 -24.11
C VAL A 215 -11.14 -0.60 -24.48
N VAL A 216 -10.30 -0.95 -23.51
CA VAL A 216 -8.89 -1.26 -23.79
C VAL A 216 -8.76 -2.68 -24.35
N ASN A 217 -8.53 -2.78 -25.66
CA ASN A 217 -8.42 -4.08 -26.33
C ASN A 217 -7.04 -4.72 -26.16
N LEU A 218 -6.67 -5.02 -24.92
CA LEU A 218 -5.37 -5.61 -24.56
C LEU A 218 -5.17 -7.04 -25.12
N LYS A 219 -6.21 -7.65 -25.70
CA LYS A 219 -6.16 -8.99 -26.33
C LYS A 219 -5.74 -8.96 -27.80
N GLU A 220 -5.64 -7.78 -28.40
CA GLU A 220 -5.30 -7.59 -29.82
C GLU A 220 -3.91 -6.97 -30.02
N ILE A 221 -2.98 -7.17 -29.07
CA ILE A 221 -1.59 -6.72 -29.23
C ILE A 221 -0.94 -7.39 -30.46
N THR A 222 -0.34 -6.58 -31.31
CA THR A 222 0.34 -6.97 -32.55
C THR A 222 1.79 -6.51 -32.56
N PRO A 223 2.69 -7.14 -33.34
CA PRO A 223 4.10 -6.71 -33.44
C PRO A 223 4.32 -5.29 -33.99
N GLU A 224 3.30 -4.66 -34.57
CA GLU A 224 3.35 -3.29 -35.09
C GLU A 224 3.11 -2.24 -33.99
N ASP A 225 2.61 -2.67 -32.82
CA ASP A 225 2.35 -1.80 -31.70
C ASP A 225 3.63 -1.31 -31.03
N THR A 226 3.57 -0.13 -30.43
CA THR A 226 4.69 0.44 -29.69
C THR A 226 4.34 0.53 -28.20
N PRO A 227 5.15 -0.08 -27.29
CA PRO A 227 4.85 -0.09 -25.86
C PRO A 227 4.59 1.30 -25.28
N LYS A 228 5.34 2.32 -25.77
CA LYS A 228 5.19 3.71 -25.35
C LYS A 228 3.83 4.32 -25.70
N ASN A 229 3.32 4.09 -26.91
CA ASN A 229 2.01 4.60 -27.30
C ASN A 229 0.90 3.82 -26.61
N MET A 230 1.07 2.50 -26.46
CA MET A 230 0.12 1.65 -25.73
C MET A 230 -0.07 2.14 -24.30
N ILE A 231 1.01 2.24 -23.50
CA ILE A 231 0.88 2.68 -22.10
C ILE A 231 0.34 4.10 -21.99
N TYR A 232 0.76 5.01 -22.87
CA TYR A 232 0.21 6.36 -22.92
C TYR A 232 -1.31 6.33 -23.14
N SER A 233 -1.79 5.66 -24.20
CA SER A 233 -3.21 5.59 -24.52
C SER A 233 -4.04 4.97 -23.41
N ILE A 234 -3.63 3.82 -22.87
CA ILE A 234 -4.42 3.13 -21.84
C ILE A 234 -4.38 3.86 -20.50
N SER A 235 -3.28 4.56 -20.17
CA SER A 235 -3.14 5.29 -18.91
C SER A 235 -3.91 6.62 -18.92
N GLU A 236 -3.92 7.36 -20.02
CA GLU A 236 -4.75 8.57 -20.17
C GLU A 236 -6.25 8.23 -20.17
N GLU A 237 -6.62 7.14 -20.83
CA GLU A 237 -8.01 6.64 -20.86
C GLU A 237 -8.48 6.13 -19.48
N LEU A 238 -7.57 5.64 -18.64
CA LEU A 238 -7.87 5.28 -17.25
C LEU A 238 -8.01 6.52 -16.38
N LEU A 239 -7.05 7.45 -16.49
CA LEU A 239 -7.03 8.71 -15.75
C LEU A 239 -8.33 9.51 -15.98
N SER A 240 -8.73 9.67 -17.24
CA SER A 240 -9.92 10.44 -17.62
C SER A 240 -11.21 9.86 -17.03
N ARG A 241 -11.34 8.53 -16.95
CA ARG A 241 -12.50 7.86 -16.35
C ARG A 241 -12.63 8.10 -14.84
N TYR A 242 -11.54 8.40 -14.16
CA TYR A 242 -11.53 8.66 -12.72
C TYR A 242 -11.58 10.15 -12.36
N ALA A 243 -11.70 11.06 -13.34
CA ALA A 243 -11.65 12.51 -13.11
C ALA A 243 -12.71 13.02 -12.13
N ASP A 244 -13.93 12.47 -12.21
CA ASP A 244 -15.07 12.87 -11.38
C ASP A 244 -15.32 11.89 -10.21
N SER A 245 -14.36 11.03 -9.87
CA SER A 245 -14.51 10.08 -8.77
C SER A 245 -14.42 10.77 -7.42
N ALA A 246 -15.42 10.52 -6.55
CA ALA A 246 -15.40 11.01 -5.18
C ALA A 246 -14.40 10.23 -4.33
N LEU A 247 -13.60 10.93 -3.51
CA LEU A 247 -12.60 10.40 -2.56
C LEU A 247 -11.42 9.60 -3.18
N VAL A 248 -11.57 9.05 -4.38
CA VAL A 248 -10.53 8.32 -5.11
C VAL A 248 -9.84 9.27 -6.09
N SER A 249 -8.53 9.47 -5.92
CA SER A 249 -7.78 10.34 -6.82
C SER A 249 -7.47 9.64 -8.15
N GLN A 250 -7.84 10.26 -9.27
CA GLN A 250 -7.44 9.82 -10.62
C GLN A 250 -5.93 9.60 -10.75
N TYR A 251 -5.13 10.41 -10.07
CA TYR A 251 -3.67 10.33 -10.11
C TYR A 251 -3.14 9.11 -9.35
N ASN A 252 -3.78 8.69 -8.26
CA ASN A 252 -3.43 7.46 -7.56
C ASN A 252 -3.73 6.24 -8.43
N ILE A 253 -4.90 6.21 -9.10
CA ILE A 253 -5.27 5.11 -10.00
C ILE A 253 -4.31 5.04 -11.20
N TYR A 254 -3.95 6.19 -11.77
CA TYR A 254 -2.91 6.27 -12.79
C TYR A 254 -1.58 5.70 -12.29
N GLN A 255 -1.16 6.03 -11.06
CA GLN A 255 0.07 5.49 -10.49
C GLN A 255 0.06 3.97 -10.38
N ILE A 256 -1.06 3.38 -9.95
CA ILE A 256 -1.20 1.92 -9.82
C ILE A 256 -0.88 1.23 -11.15
N LEU A 257 -1.42 1.75 -12.25
CA LEU A 257 -1.14 1.23 -13.59
C LEU A 257 0.33 1.45 -13.96
N MET A 258 0.89 2.63 -13.69
CA MET A 258 2.27 2.94 -14.03
C MET A 258 3.30 2.13 -13.26
N ASP A 259 3.04 1.84 -11.97
CA ASP A 259 3.87 0.96 -11.16
C ASP A 259 3.80 -0.48 -11.70
N TYR A 260 2.59 -0.99 -11.93
CA TYR A 260 2.44 -2.34 -12.50
C TYR A 260 3.04 -2.47 -13.90
N TRP A 261 2.96 -1.40 -14.70
CA TRP A 261 3.61 -1.33 -16.00
C TRP A 261 5.11 -1.47 -15.88
N ALA A 262 5.74 -0.62 -15.06
CA ALA A 262 7.19 -0.62 -14.89
C ALA A 262 7.71 -1.92 -14.28
N ASP A 263 6.95 -2.53 -13.37
CA ASP A 263 7.39 -3.71 -12.61
C ASP A 263 7.15 -5.04 -13.33
N THR A 264 6.14 -5.13 -14.21
CA THR A 264 5.74 -6.43 -14.78
C THR A 264 5.17 -6.33 -16.19
N MET A 265 4.16 -5.48 -16.42
CA MET A 265 3.39 -5.52 -17.68
C MET A 265 4.24 -5.11 -18.89
N GLN A 266 5.23 -4.23 -18.71
CA GLN A 266 6.12 -3.79 -19.78
C GLN A 266 6.93 -4.96 -20.35
N ASP A 267 7.51 -5.79 -19.49
CA ASP A 267 8.30 -6.95 -19.91
C ASP A 267 7.43 -7.98 -20.64
N ASP A 268 6.24 -8.24 -20.12
CA ASP A 268 5.27 -9.12 -20.78
C ASP A 268 4.91 -8.61 -22.18
N VAL A 269 4.65 -7.30 -22.32
CA VAL A 269 4.34 -6.68 -23.62
C VAL A 269 5.53 -6.83 -24.57
N TYR A 270 6.77 -6.65 -24.12
CA TYR A 270 7.94 -6.87 -24.98
C TYR A 270 8.01 -8.32 -25.49
N VAL A 271 7.75 -9.32 -24.63
CA VAL A 271 7.70 -10.72 -25.05
C VAL A 271 6.58 -10.95 -26.07
N LEU A 272 5.38 -10.38 -25.85
CA LEU A 272 4.26 -10.52 -26.78
C LEU A 272 4.54 -9.87 -28.14
N LEU A 273 5.26 -8.75 -28.19
CA LEU A 273 5.65 -8.10 -29.44
C LEU A 273 6.69 -8.91 -30.22
N GLN A 274 7.59 -9.60 -29.52
CA GLN A 274 8.67 -10.38 -30.14
C GLN A 274 8.21 -11.78 -30.57
N ASP A 275 7.52 -12.50 -29.68
CA ASP A 275 7.23 -13.93 -29.82
C ASP A 275 5.72 -14.21 -30.02
N GLY A 276 4.90 -13.15 -30.05
CA GLY A 276 3.45 -13.25 -30.11
C GLY A 276 2.84 -13.87 -28.84
N TRP A 277 1.55 -14.21 -28.92
CA TRP A 277 0.83 -14.86 -27.83
C TRP A 277 1.40 -16.24 -27.46
N ALA A 278 2.12 -16.89 -28.37
CA ALA A 278 2.80 -18.15 -28.11
C ALA A 278 3.89 -18.04 -27.03
N GLY A 279 4.49 -16.85 -26.86
CA GLY A 279 5.45 -16.57 -25.78
C GLY A 279 4.88 -16.83 -24.38
N GLY A 280 3.55 -16.76 -24.21
CA GLY A 280 2.88 -17.09 -22.96
C GLY A 280 2.99 -18.57 -22.54
N LYS A 281 3.34 -19.48 -23.45
CA LYS A 281 3.54 -20.91 -23.16
C LYS A 281 4.97 -21.23 -22.70
N THR A 282 5.89 -20.27 -22.79
CA THR A 282 7.31 -20.54 -22.63
C THR A 282 7.67 -20.76 -21.16
N LEU A 283 8.20 -21.95 -20.89
CA LEU A 283 8.87 -22.32 -19.65
C LEU A 283 10.36 -22.47 -19.95
N ARG A 284 11.17 -21.52 -19.47
CA ARG A 284 12.62 -21.57 -19.63
C ARG A 284 13.25 -22.40 -18.53
N GLU A 285 14.11 -23.33 -18.92
CA GLU A 285 14.92 -24.08 -17.96
C GLU A 285 16.05 -23.20 -17.42
N LEU A 286 16.14 -23.09 -16.10
CA LEU A 286 17.19 -22.36 -15.40
C LEU A 286 18.40 -23.25 -15.17
N VAL A 287 19.43 -23.05 -15.99
CA VAL A 287 20.72 -23.78 -15.87
C VAL A 287 21.78 -22.86 -15.27
N ALA A 288 22.34 -23.25 -14.13
CA ALA A 288 23.50 -22.56 -13.54
C ALA A 288 24.79 -23.05 -14.21
N LYS A 289 25.71 -22.12 -14.51
CA LYS A 289 27.08 -22.49 -14.87
C LYS A 289 27.77 -23.14 -13.66
N LYS A 290 28.66 -24.11 -13.91
CA LYS A 290 29.35 -24.87 -12.86
C LYS A 290 30.10 -23.91 -11.92
N GLY A 291 29.67 -23.84 -10.67
CA GLY A 291 30.26 -22.97 -9.62
C GLY A 291 29.51 -21.65 -9.36
N GLU A 292 28.47 -21.33 -10.14
CA GLU A 292 27.67 -20.11 -9.97
C GLU A 292 26.29 -20.42 -9.36
N LYS A 293 25.72 -19.45 -8.63
CA LYS A 293 24.31 -19.48 -8.22
C LYS A 293 23.42 -19.13 -9.41
N LEU A 294 22.18 -19.59 -9.38
CA LEU A 294 21.17 -19.12 -10.34
C LEU A 294 20.99 -17.61 -10.21
N LYS A 295 20.90 -16.93 -11.36
CA LYS A 295 20.62 -15.50 -11.42
C LYS A 295 19.17 -15.17 -11.10
N GLU A 296 18.28 -16.14 -11.25
CA GLU A 296 16.84 -15.99 -11.09
C GLU A 296 16.29 -17.10 -10.20
N THR A 297 15.24 -16.76 -9.44
CA THR A 297 14.51 -17.71 -8.62
C THR A 297 13.56 -18.52 -9.51
N PRO A 298 13.58 -19.86 -9.44
CA PRO A 298 12.67 -20.70 -10.20
C PRO A 298 11.23 -20.56 -9.71
N ASP A 299 10.27 -20.62 -10.64
CA ASP A 299 8.85 -20.67 -10.31
C ASP A 299 8.35 -22.10 -10.09
N ILE A 300 9.00 -23.08 -10.74
CA ILE A 300 8.70 -24.51 -10.60
C ILE A 300 10.00 -25.28 -10.42
N VAL A 301 10.03 -26.21 -9.46
CA VAL A 301 11.12 -27.16 -9.26
C VAL A 301 10.58 -28.58 -9.41
N LEU A 302 11.13 -29.33 -10.36
CA LEU A 302 10.80 -30.74 -10.61
C LEU A 302 12.07 -31.58 -10.52
N GLY A 303 12.29 -32.22 -9.37
CA GLY A 303 13.51 -32.96 -9.09
C GLY A 303 14.75 -32.06 -9.19
N LYS A 304 15.59 -32.27 -10.21
CA LYS A 304 16.80 -31.46 -10.46
C LYS A 304 16.56 -30.30 -11.42
N THR A 305 15.46 -30.32 -12.18
CA THR A 305 15.15 -29.32 -13.20
C THR A 305 14.37 -28.18 -12.58
N LYS A 306 14.70 -26.96 -13.01
CA LYS A 306 14.16 -25.71 -12.47
C LYS A 306 13.63 -24.90 -13.63
N TYR A 307 12.38 -24.47 -13.56
CA TYR A 307 11.72 -23.72 -14.62
C TYR A 307 11.36 -22.31 -14.15
N LYS A 308 11.45 -21.36 -15.08
CA LYS A 308 10.94 -19.99 -14.97
C LYS A 308 9.88 -19.80 -16.06
N ALA A 309 8.72 -19.30 -15.69
CA ALA A 309 7.71 -18.91 -16.67
C ALA A 309 8.01 -17.51 -17.19
N GLU A 310 7.93 -17.31 -18.51
CA GLU A 310 8.24 -16.01 -19.12
C GLU A 310 7.11 -14.99 -18.88
N ILE A 311 5.84 -15.37 -19.09
CA ILE A 311 4.70 -14.46 -18.91
C ILE A 311 3.70 -14.98 -17.87
N ILE A 312 3.15 -16.18 -18.07
CA ILE A 312 2.04 -16.67 -17.24
C ILE A 312 2.59 -17.32 -15.96
N PRO A 313 2.30 -16.81 -14.76
CA PRO A 313 2.78 -17.41 -13.52
C PRO A 313 2.19 -18.81 -13.31
N PRO A 314 2.96 -19.81 -12.81
CA PRO A 314 2.46 -21.16 -12.57
C PRO A 314 1.28 -21.21 -11.60
N LEU A 315 1.24 -20.29 -10.63
CA LEU A 315 0.12 -20.18 -9.69
C LEU A 315 -1.22 -19.94 -10.41
N LEU A 316 -1.22 -19.11 -11.47
CA LEU A 316 -2.42 -18.84 -12.24
C LEU A 316 -2.90 -20.09 -13.00
N ILE A 317 -1.97 -20.89 -13.55
CA ILE A 317 -2.31 -22.17 -14.17
C ILE A 317 -2.90 -23.15 -13.14
N LYS A 318 -2.32 -23.23 -11.94
CA LYS A 318 -2.84 -24.06 -10.85
C LYS A 318 -4.28 -23.65 -10.51
N GLN A 319 -4.53 -22.36 -10.30
CA GLN A 319 -5.85 -21.84 -9.90
C GLN A 319 -6.94 -22.10 -10.95
N VAL A 320 -6.61 -21.95 -12.23
CA VAL A 320 -7.59 -22.08 -13.31
C VAL A 320 -7.88 -23.54 -13.67
N TYR A 321 -6.85 -24.39 -13.70
CA TYR A 321 -6.99 -25.75 -14.26
C TYR A 321 -6.90 -26.88 -13.23
N PHE A 322 -6.38 -26.61 -12.03
CA PHE A 322 -6.14 -27.62 -11.00
C PHE A 322 -6.65 -27.19 -9.61
N PRO A 323 -7.91 -26.68 -9.49
CA PRO A 323 -8.43 -26.21 -8.21
C PRO A 323 -8.60 -27.34 -7.19
N GLN A 324 -8.94 -28.56 -7.64
CA GLN A 324 -9.10 -29.71 -6.74
C GLN A 324 -7.78 -30.14 -6.11
N GLU A 325 -6.71 -30.11 -6.91
CA GLU A 325 -5.35 -30.42 -6.46
C GLU A 325 -4.80 -29.34 -5.52
N ILE A 326 -5.13 -28.07 -5.75
CA ILE A 326 -4.84 -27.00 -4.79
C ILE A 326 -5.55 -27.28 -3.46
N THR A 327 -6.86 -27.54 -3.49
CA THR A 327 -7.63 -27.81 -2.26
C THR A 327 -7.08 -29.05 -1.53
N HIS A 328 -6.71 -30.10 -2.26
CA HIS A 328 -6.09 -31.28 -1.65
C HIS A 328 -4.72 -30.95 -1.02
N PHE A 329 -3.90 -30.15 -1.71
CA PHE A 329 -2.62 -29.69 -1.17
C PHE A 329 -2.80 -28.85 0.11
N GLU A 330 -3.76 -27.93 0.13
CA GLU A 330 -4.10 -27.12 1.30
C GLU A 330 -4.59 -27.96 2.49
N GLN A 331 -5.37 -29.02 2.22
CA GLN A 331 -5.79 -29.97 3.25
C GLN A 331 -4.59 -30.72 3.86
N LEU A 332 -3.67 -31.21 3.03
CA LEU A 332 -2.45 -31.86 3.50
C LEU A 332 -1.53 -30.91 4.28
N GLN A 333 -1.46 -29.64 3.86
CA GLN A 333 -0.71 -28.61 4.59
C GLN A 333 -1.32 -28.36 5.96
N SER A 334 -2.64 -28.20 6.04
CA SER A 334 -3.36 -28.00 7.31
C SER A 334 -3.22 -29.20 8.25
N GLU A 335 -3.26 -30.42 7.72
CA GLU A 335 -3.01 -31.64 8.49
C GLU A 335 -1.57 -31.67 9.04
N LEU A 336 -0.58 -31.32 8.21
CA LEU A 336 0.82 -31.22 8.64
C LEU A 336 1.00 -30.16 9.73
N ASP A 337 0.40 -28.98 9.57
CA ASP A 337 0.49 -27.89 10.53
C ASP A 337 -0.13 -28.30 11.88
N SER A 338 -1.28 -28.98 11.85
CA SER A 338 -1.92 -29.53 13.04
C SER A 338 -1.05 -30.59 13.75
N ILE A 339 -0.45 -31.52 12.98
CA ILE A 339 0.46 -32.52 13.53
C ILE A 339 1.70 -31.85 14.17
N THR A 340 2.24 -30.83 13.50
CA THR A 340 3.42 -30.09 13.97
C THR A 340 3.11 -29.35 15.26
N GLN A 341 1.97 -28.65 15.33
CA GLN A 341 1.53 -27.95 16.54
C GLN A 341 1.28 -28.93 17.70
N ASN A 342 0.65 -30.07 17.44
CA ASN A 342 0.42 -31.10 18.46
C ASN A 342 1.74 -31.69 18.97
N LEU A 343 2.72 -31.90 18.07
CA LEU A 343 4.06 -32.36 18.43
C LEU A 343 4.78 -31.34 19.32
N GLU A 344 4.76 -30.06 18.96
CA GLU A 344 5.36 -28.98 19.74
C GLU A 344 4.73 -28.86 21.14
N SER A 345 3.39 -28.82 21.23
CA SER A 345 2.66 -28.78 22.51
C SER A 345 3.01 -29.98 23.40
N THR A 346 3.04 -31.19 22.83
CA THR A 346 3.37 -32.41 23.59
C THR A 346 4.82 -32.39 24.07
N ILE A 347 5.75 -31.84 23.27
CA ILE A 347 7.14 -31.69 23.70
C ILE A 347 7.24 -30.68 24.83
N GLU A 348 6.62 -29.50 24.70
CA GLU A 348 6.66 -28.44 25.71
C GLU A 348 6.06 -28.89 27.05
N GLU A 349 4.90 -29.58 27.04
CA GLU A 349 4.23 -30.10 28.23
C GLU A 349 5.09 -31.10 29.03
N HIS A 350 5.99 -31.82 28.37
CA HIS A 350 6.75 -32.91 28.98
C HIS A 350 8.27 -32.67 29.02
N SER A 351 8.77 -31.49 28.65
CA SER A 351 10.22 -31.18 28.57
C SER A 351 10.77 -30.29 29.70
N GLY A 352 9.95 -29.92 30.69
CA GLY A 352 10.41 -29.18 31.87
C GLY A 352 11.37 -29.97 32.79
N ASP A 353 11.90 -29.33 33.84
CA ASP A 353 12.94 -29.89 34.74
C ASP A 353 12.55 -31.22 35.41
N ASP A 354 11.26 -31.52 35.58
CA ASP A 354 10.72 -32.81 36.06
C ASP A 354 9.88 -33.54 34.98
N GLY A 355 10.05 -33.17 33.72
CA GLY A 355 9.27 -33.65 32.59
C GLY A 355 9.71 -35.02 32.09
N LEU A 356 8.75 -35.83 31.62
CA LEU A 356 8.97 -37.20 31.10
C LEU A 356 9.80 -37.27 29.81
N LEU A 357 10.18 -36.13 29.22
CA LEU A 357 11.04 -36.02 28.03
C LEU A 357 12.40 -35.35 28.30
N SER A 358 12.68 -34.94 29.55
CA SER A 358 13.96 -34.31 29.93
C SER A 358 15.16 -35.19 29.55
N ASP A 359 15.09 -36.49 29.88
CA ASP A 359 16.10 -37.50 29.53
C ASP A 359 16.10 -37.90 28.04
N ALA A 360 15.15 -37.40 27.24
CA ALA A 360 15.04 -37.69 25.81
C ALA A 360 15.60 -36.56 24.92
N MET A 361 16.22 -35.55 25.53
CA MET A 361 16.90 -34.47 24.82
C MET A 361 18.24 -34.93 24.23
N ASN A 362 18.67 -34.29 23.14
CA ASN A 362 20.02 -34.46 22.57
C ASN A 362 21.03 -33.48 23.20
N ASP A 363 22.29 -33.53 22.75
CA ASP A 363 23.40 -32.67 23.20
C ASP A 363 23.19 -31.15 23.00
N LYS A 364 22.03 -30.73 22.47
CA LYS A 364 21.62 -29.33 22.26
C LYS A 364 20.29 -29.02 22.94
N ASP A 365 19.89 -29.82 23.93
CA ASP A 365 18.65 -29.68 24.68
C ASP A 365 17.39 -29.71 23.78
N LYS A 366 17.43 -30.50 22.69
CA LYS A 366 16.29 -30.66 21.78
C LYS A 366 15.79 -32.10 21.74
N VAL A 367 14.47 -32.25 21.83
CA VAL A 367 13.78 -33.52 21.58
C VAL A 367 13.73 -33.76 20.07
N THR A 368 14.28 -34.89 19.62
CA THR A 368 14.31 -35.29 18.20
C THR A 368 13.78 -36.70 18.04
N LYS A 369 13.32 -37.05 16.84
CA LYS A 369 12.93 -38.43 16.52
C LYS A 369 14.00 -39.47 16.91
N ALA A 370 15.28 -39.14 16.71
CA ALA A 370 16.39 -40.02 17.05
C ALA A 370 16.58 -40.16 18.56
N SER A 371 16.55 -39.05 19.31
CA SER A 371 16.74 -39.07 20.76
C SER A 371 15.56 -39.74 21.48
N VAL A 372 14.32 -39.50 21.05
CA VAL A 372 13.14 -40.21 21.54
C VAL A 372 13.23 -41.71 21.28
N THR A 373 13.68 -42.12 20.09
CA THR A 373 13.82 -43.55 19.74
C THR A 373 14.94 -44.23 20.53
N ALA A 374 16.02 -43.53 20.85
CA ALA A 374 17.07 -44.03 21.72
C ALA A 374 16.55 -44.22 23.15
N ARG A 375 15.93 -43.18 23.72
CA ARG A 375 15.41 -43.21 25.10
C ARG A 375 14.33 -44.26 25.30
N LEU A 376 13.49 -44.53 24.29
CA LEU A 376 12.44 -45.55 24.34
C LEU A 376 13.00 -46.98 24.57
N LYS A 377 14.28 -47.24 24.23
CA LYS A 377 14.94 -48.54 24.46
C LYS A 377 15.38 -48.73 25.92
N ASP A 378 15.73 -47.63 26.57
CA ASP A 378 16.31 -47.62 27.92
C ASP A 378 15.31 -47.23 29.00
N ALA A 379 14.19 -46.60 28.61
CA ALA A 379 13.12 -46.22 29.53
C ALA A 379 12.60 -47.46 30.29
N THR A 380 12.37 -47.31 31.59
CA THR A 380 11.79 -48.34 32.45
C THR A 380 10.39 -47.96 32.95
N ASP A 381 10.13 -46.65 33.08
CA ASP A 381 8.85 -46.13 33.55
C ASP A 381 7.73 -46.28 32.52
N ALA A 382 6.52 -46.57 33.00
CA ALA A 382 5.37 -46.87 32.14
C ALA A 382 4.75 -45.61 31.52
N GLU A 383 4.72 -44.49 32.26
CA GLU A 383 4.18 -43.21 31.80
C GLU A 383 5.18 -42.52 30.87
N GLU A 384 6.48 -42.57 31.18
CA GLU A 384 7.57 -42.13 30.31
C GLU A 384 7.50 -42.83 28.94
N LYS A 385 7.37 -44.16 28.94
CA LYS A 385 7.20 -44.95 27.70
C LYS A 385 5.97 -44.53 26.90
N LYS A 386 4.88 -44.17 27.56
CA LYS A 386 3.63 -43.78 26.92
C LYS A 386 3.81 -42.44 26.20
N VAL A 387 4.42 -41.46 26.86
CA VAL A 387 4.75 -40.15 26.27
C VAL A 387 5.77 -40.29 25.14
N LEU A 388 6.85 -41.05 25.34
CA LEU A 388 7.85 -41.30 24.29
C LEU A 388 7.24 -41.99 23.05
N LYS A 389 6.29 -42.93 23.24
CA LYS A 389 5.56 -43.56 22.13
C LYS A 389 4.63 -42.57 21.42
N ALA A 390 3.93 -41.71 22.16
CA ALA A 390 3.07 -40.68 21.58
C ALA A 390 3.88 -39.69 20.73
N VAL A 391 4.99 -39.15 21.29
CA VAL A 391 5.90 -38.24 20.58
C VAL A 391 6.54 -38.91 19.37
N LYS A 392 6.97 -40.17 19.48
CA LYS A 392 7.49 -40.92 18.33
C LYS A 392 6.44 -41.08 17.23
N THR A 393 5.19 -41.36 17.60
CA THR A 393 4.07 -41.48 16.65
C THR A 393 3.81 -40.16 15.94
N LEU A 394 3.85 -39.04 16.65
CA LEU A 394 3.73 -37.70 16.07
C LEU A 394 4.90 -37.37 15.13
N PHE A 395 6.16 -37.71 15.48
CA PHE A 395 7.30 -37.57 14.56
C PHE A 395 7.17 -38.45 13.31
N ASP A 396 6.65 -39.68 13.44
CA ASP A 396 6.40 -40.58 12.32
C ASP A 396 5.29 -40.01 11.41
N ALA A 397 4.19 -39.52 12.00
CA ALA A 397 3.09 -38.86 11.30
C ALA A 397 3.54 -37.57 10.59
N GLU A 398 4.34 -36.72 11.24
CA GLU A 398 4.90 -35.50 10.66
C GLU A 398 5.81 -35.84 9.45
N THR A 399 6.63 -36.90 9.57
CA THR A 399 7.46 -37.38 8.45
C THR A 399 6.60 -37.83 7.28
N GLN A 400 5.52 -38.56 7.54
CA GLN A 400 4.60 -39.06 6.52
C GLN A 400 3.82 -37.92 5.86
N ALA A 401 3.31 -36.97 6.64
CA ALA A 401 2.60 -35.80 6.15
C ALA A 401 3.51 -34.91 5.28
N LYS A 402 4.75 -34.65 5.71
CA LYS A 402 5.77 -33.95 4.90
C LYS A 402 6.02 -34.64 3.56
N LYS A 403 6.09 -35.97 3.57
CA LYS A 403 6.27 -36.77 2.34
C LYS A 403 5.05 -36.66 1.43
N ALA A 404 3.83 -36.84 1.96
CA ALA A 404 2.59 -36.76 1.19
C ALA A 404 2.40 -35.37 0.56
N LEU A 405 2.67 -34.31 1.33
CA LEU A 405 2.64 -32.94 0.86
C LEU A 405 3.63 -32.72 -0.29
N LYS A 406 4.87 -33.24 -0.16
CA LYS A 406 5.87 -33.12 -1.22
C LYS A 406 5.48 -33.87 -2.49
N GLU A 407 4.92 -35.06 -2.35
CA GLU A 407 4.43 -35.86 -3.48
C GLU A 407 3.27 -35.17 -4.20
N ALA A 408 2.32 -34.59 -3.46
CA ALA A 408 1.23 -33.80 -4.01
C ALA A 408 1.74 -32.54 -4.74
N GLU A 409 2.71 -31.83 -4.14
CA GLU A 409 3.35 -30.67 -4.76
C GLU A 409 4.03 -31.02 -6.09
N ASP A 410 4.82 -32.10 -6.12
CA ASP A 410 5.55 -32.54 -7.30
C ASP A 410 4.59 -33.03 -8.40
N ALA A 411 3.51 -33.73 -8.02
CA ALA A 411 2.46 -34.14 -8.95
C ALA A 411 1.74 -32.93 -9.58
N LEU A 412 1.38 -31.94 -8.77
CA LEU A 412 0.75 -30.70 -9.24
C LEU A 412 1.70 -29.91 -10.14
N ASN A 413 2.95 -29.72 -9.74
CA ASN A 413 3.96 -29.04 -10.54
C ASN A 413 4.18 -29.74 -11.89
N LEU A 414 4.19 -31.08 -11.92
CA LEU A 414 4.31 -31.85 -13.15
C LEU A 414 3.09 -31.66 -14.07
N ALA A 415 1.89 -31.68 -13.50
CA ALA A 415 0.65 -31.43 -14.24
C ALA A 415 0.63 -30.02 -14.85
N VAL A 416 1.08 -29.01 -14.09
CA VAL A 416 1.22 -27.63 -14.55
C VAL A 416 2.19 -27.53 -15.72
N VAL A 417 3.40 -28.08 -15.61
CA VAL A 417 4.40 -28.06 -16.71
C VAL A 417 3.85 -28.73 -17.98
N LYS A 418 3.09 -29.82 -17.83
CA LYS A 418 2.42 -30.48 -18.97
C LYS A 418 1.29 -29.64 -19.58
N LYS A 419 0.65 -28.76 -18.80
CA LYS A 419 -0.45 -27.92 -19.27
C LYS A 419 0.02 -26.76 -20.14
N TYR A 420 1.15 -26.10 -19.81
CA TYR A 420 1.69 -24.94 -20.57
C TYR A 420 1.69 -25.12 -22.11
N PRO A 421 2.29 -26.18 -22.68
CA PRO A 421 2.35 -26.35 -24.14
C PRO A 421 0.97 -26.60 -24.79
N THR A 422 -0.03 -27.05 -24.01
CA THR A 422 -1.37 -27.38 -24.52
C THR A 422 -2.31 -26.17 -24.61
N LEU A 423 -1.95 -25.04 -24.00
CA LEU A 423 -2.78 -23.84 -23.96
C LEU A 423 -3.04 -23.32 -25.38
N GLN A 424 -4.29 -22.97 -25.67
CA GLN A 424 -4.68 -22.35 -26.93
C GLN A 424 -4.55 -20.84 -26.86
N GLU A 425 -4.50 -20.16 -28.01
CA GLU A 425 -4.31 -18.70 -28.05
C GLU A 425 -5.41 -17.94 -27.28
N ALA A 426 -6.67 -18.38 -27.38
CA ALA A 426 -7.77 -17.78 -26.63
C ALA A 426 -7.58 -17.93 -25.10
N GLU A 427 -7.05 -19.08 -24.65
CA GLU A 427 -6.73 -19.32 -23.24
C GLU A 427 -5.57 -18.42 -22.80
N LEU A 428 -4.52 -18.28 -23.61
CA LEU A 428 -3.38 -17.39 -23.33
C LEU A 428 -3.83 -15.94 -23.17
N LYS A 429 -4.62 -15.44 -24.12
CA LYS A 429 -5.19 -14.08 -24.06
C LYS A 429 -6.00 -13.89 -22.78
N SER A 430 -6.83 -14.86 -22.41
CA SER A 430 -7.61 -14.79 -21.17
C SER A 430 -6.75 -14.80 -19.91
N LEU A 431 -5.77 -15.71 -19.83
CA LEU A 431 -4.88 -15.85 -18.68
C LEU A 431 -3.99 -14.62 -18.50
N ILE A 432 -3.36 -14.12 -19.56
CA ILE A 432 -2.46 -12.97 -19.50
C ILE A 432 -3.26 -11.69 -19.21
N VAL A 433 -4.30 -11.42 -20.00
CA VAL A 433 -5.03 -10.15 -19.86
C VAL A 433 -5.94 -10.17 -18.65
N ASN A 434 -6.89 -11.11 -18.57
CA ASN A 434 -7.87 -11.10 -17.49
C ASN A 434 -7.26 -11.63 -16.18
N GLY A 435 -6.56 -12.76 -16.24
CA GLY A 435 -6.08 -13.50 -15.06
C GLY A 435 -4.82 -12.92 -14.40
N LYS A 436 -3.95 -12.26 -15.18
CA LYS A 436 -2.71 -11.65 -14.67
C LYS A 436 -2.86 -10.13 -14.59
N TRP A 437 -2.99 -9.43 -15.73
CA TRP A 437 -2.91 -7.97 -15.76
C TRP A 437 -4.12 -7.30 -15.10
N LEU A 438 -5.32 -7.55 -15.60
CA LEU A 438 -6.54 -6.90 -15.11
C LEU A 438 -6.86 -7.32 -13.67
N ALA A 439 -6.69 -8.60 -13.32
CA ALA A 439 -6.88 -9.07 -11.95
C ALA A 439 -5.93 -8.41 -10.94
N THR A 440 -4.66 -8.19 -11.33
CA THR A 440 -3.69 -7.49 -10.46
C THR A 440 -4.06 -6.02 -10.31
N LEU A 441 -4.39 -5.34 -11.40
CA LEU A 441 -4.84 -3.95 -11.37
C LEU A 441 -6.13 -3.79 -10.55
N GLU A 442 -7.10 -4.68 -10.72
CA GLU A 442 -8.36 -4.67 -9.95
C GLU A 442 -8.09 -4.81 -8.45
N THR A 443 -7.22 -5.75 -8.07
CA THR A 443 -6.81 -5.96 -6.68
C THR A 443 -6.16 -4.71 -6.09
N ASN A 444 -5.24 -4.09 -6.83
CA ASN A 444 -4.54 -2.89 -6.38
C ASN A 444 -5.49 -1.67 -6.27
N ILE A 445 -6.44 -1.53 -7.19
CA ILE A 445 -7.46 -0.48 -7.14
C ILE A 445 -8.41 -0.68 -5.95
N LYS A 446 -8.84 -1.93 -5.68
CA LYS A 446 -9.61 -2.25 -4.48
C LYS A 446 -8.85 -1.90 -3.20
N ALA A 447 -7.56 -2.22 -3.14
CA ALA A 447 -6.70 -1.85 -2.00
C ALA A 447 -6.61 -0.32 -1.81
N GLU A 448 -6.55 0.45 -2.91
CA GLU A 448 -6.56 1.92 -2.84
C GLU A 448 -7.92 2.47 -2.35
N ILE A 449 -9.03 1.87 -2.78
CA ILE A 449 -10.38 2.19 -2.28
C ILE A 449 -10.47 1.91 -0.78
N GLU A 450 -9.98 0.75 -0.33
CA GLU A 450 -9.93 0.41 1.10
C GLU A 450 -9.01 1.33 1.90
N ARG A 451 -7.90 1.79 1.30
CA ARG A 451 -6.95 2.73 1.93
C ARG A 451 -7.63 4.05 2.27
N VAL A 452 -8.48 4.58 1.40
CA VAL A 452 -9.28 5.80 1.66
C VAL A 452 -10.14 5.63 2.92
N THR A 453 -10.81 4.49 3.05
CA THR A 453 -11.64 4.18 4.22
C THR A 453 -10.80 3.93 5.47
N GLN A 454 -9.64 3.31 5.34
CA GLN A 454 -8.71 3.13 6.45
C GLN A 454 -8.27 4.48 7.03
N GLN A 455 -8.05 5.49 6.18
CA GLN A 455 -7.73 6.85 6.64
C GLN A 455 -8.88 7.47 7.44
N LEU A 456 -10.12 7.33 6.96
CA LEU A 456 -11.30 7.76 7.69
C LEU A 456 -11.45 7.04 9.04
N ALA A 457 -11.37 5.70 9.04
CA ALA A 457 -11.52 4.87 10.22
C ALA A 457 -10.45 5.19 11.27
N ASN A 458 -9.19 5.36 10.84
CA ASN A 458 -8.10 5.75 11.74
C ASN A 458 -8.37 7.12 12.36
N ARG A 459 -8.83 8.10 11.58
CA ARG A 459 -9.10 9.44 12.12
C ARG A 459 -10.29 9.44 13.09
N VAL A 460 -11.35 8.71 12.80
CA VAL A 460 -12.49 8.55 13.72
C VAL A 460 -12.05 7.85 15.00
N LYS A 461 -11.25 6.78 14.88
CA LYS A 461 -10.67 6.06 16.00
C LYS A 461 -9.84 6.99 16.90
N GLU A 462 -8.94 7.79 16.31
CA GLU A 462 -8.13 8.77 17.05
C GLU A 462 -8.99 9.76 17.83
N LEU A 463 -10.09 10.25 17.23
CA LEU A 463 -11.00 11.18 17.91
C LEU A 463 -11.76 10.53 19.05
N GLU A 464 -12.16 9.27 18.90
CA GLU A 464 -12.81 8.50 19.96
C GLU A 464 -11.84 8.24 21.11
N GLU A 465 -10.67 7.65 20.85
CA GLU A 465 -9.66 7.35 21.88
C GLU A 465 -9.22 8.62 22.63
N ARG A 466 -9.08 9.74 21.92
CA ARG A 466 -8.64 11.01 22.52
C ARG A 466 -9.60 11.56 23.56
N TYR A 467 -10.90 11.37 23.37
CA TYR A 467 -11.95 11.98 24.20
C TYR A 467 -12.83 10.95 24.93
N ALA A 468 -12.47 9.66 24.88
CA ALA A 468 -13.21 8.57 25.50
C ALA A 468 -13.21 8.63 27.03
N GLU A 469 -12.09 9.02 27.65
CA GLU A 469 -11.92 9.05 29.10
C GLU A 469 -11.82 10.50 29.63
N PRO A 470 -12.94 11.17 29.93
CA PRO A 470 -12.90 12.52 30.47
C PRO A 470 -12.45 12.55 31.93
N LEU A 471 -11.95 13.71 32.38
CA LEU A 471 -11.42 13.91 33.73
C LEU A 471 -12.32 13.38 34.87
N PRO A 472 -13.66 13.52 34.83
CA PRO A 472 -14.53 12.98 35.88
C PRO A 472 -14.48 11.45 35.98
N GLU A 473 -14.39 10.74 34.85
CA GLU A 473 -14.31 9.28 34.83
C GLU A 473 -12.96 8.79 35.33
N ILE A 474 -11.87 9.46 34.94
CA ILE A 474 -10.54 9.21 35.48
C ILE A 474 -10.53 9.41 37.01
N THR A 475 -11.14 10.51 37.49
CA THR A 475 -11.21 10.82 38.92
C THR A 475 -12.01 9.76 39.68
N ALA A 476 -13.15 9.31 39.13
CA ALA A 476 -13.95 8.23 39.72
C ALA A 476 -13.18 6.90 39.76
N THR A 477 -12.42 6.61 38.71
CA THR A 477 -11.59 5.40 38.59
C THR A 477 -10.45 5.41 39.60
N ILE A 478 -9.76 6.55 39.77
CA ILE A 478 -8.74 6.76 40.80
C ILE A 478 -9.32 6.56 42.19
N ALA A 479 -10.51 7.10 42.46
CA ALA A 479 -11.19 6.91 43.74
C ALA A 479 -11.47 5.42 44.02
N SER A 480 -11.99 4.69 43.03
CA SER A 480 -12.25 3.25 43.14
C SER A 480 -10.98 2.42 43.37
N TYR A 481 -9.90 2.69 42.64
CA TYR A 481 -8.62 2.00 42.85
C TYR A 481 -7.99 2.35 44.19
N SER A 482 -8.09 3.60 44.63
CA SER A 482 -7.61 4.04 45.94
C SER A 482 -8.33 3.29 47.06
N GLU A 483 -9.65 3.09 46.94
CA GLU A 483 -10.44 2.30 47.90
C GLU A 483 -10.00 0.82 47.92
N LYS A 484 -9.78 0.21 46.75
CA LYS A 484 -9.27 -1.18 46.65
C LYS A 484 -7.90 -1.34 47.31
N VAL A 485 -6.97 -0.42 47.04
CA VAL A 485 -5.62 -0.44 47.63
C VAL A 485 -5.70 -0.28 49.14
N ALA A 486 -6.51 0.66 49.64
CA ALA A 486 -6.75 0.82 51.07
C ALA A 486 -7.32 -0.46 51.70
N GLY A 487 -8.24 -1.14 51.02
CA GLY A 487 -8.78 -2.44 51.43
C GLY A 487 -7.71 -3.54 51.54
N HIS A 488 -6.82 -3.64 50.54
CA HIS A 488 -5.72 -4.61 50.56
C HIS A 488 -4.70 -4.31 51.67
N LEU A 489 -4.33 -3.05 51.87
CA LEU A 489 -3.40 -2.65 52.94
C LEU A 489 -3.96 -2.97 54.32
N LYS A 490 -5.26 -2.72 54.54
CA LYS A 490 -5.97 -3.11 55.76
C LYS A 490 -5.95 -4.63 55.98
N ALA A 491 -6.15 -5.42 54.92
CA ALA A 491 -6.07 -6.89 55.01
C ALA A 491 -4.66 -7.39 55.35
N MET A 492 -3.61 -6.63 54.98
CA MET A 492 -2.21 -6.92 55.32
C MET A 492 -1.79 -6.41 56.71
N GLY A 493 -2.70 -5.82 57.49
CA GLY A 493 -2.42 -5.32 58.84
C GLY A 493 -1.73 -3.95 58.89
N LEU A 494 -1.61 -3.27 57.74
CA LEU A 494 -1.13 -1.89 57.65
C LEU A 494 -2.36 -0.97 57.73
N ALA A 495 -2.54 -0.30 58.87
CA ALA A 495 -3.53 0.76 58.98
C ALA A 495 -2.97 2.03 58.31
N LEU A 496 -3.64 2.50 57.25
CA LEU A 496 -3.42 3.81 56.63
C LEU A 496 -4.11 4.92 57.43
#